data_AF-L1PWE7-F1
#
_entry.id   AF-L1PWE7-F1
#
_cell.length_a   1.000
_cell.length_b   1.000
_cell.length_c   1.000
_cell.angle_alpha   90.00
_cell.angle_beta   90.00
_cell.angle_gamma   90.00
#
_symmetry.space_group_name_H-M   'P 1'
#
loop_
_entity.id
_entity.type
_entity.pdbx_description
1 polymer ?
#
loop_
_entity_poly.entity_id
_entity_poly.type
_entity_poly.pdbx_seq_one_letter_code
_entity_poly.pdbx_strand_id
1 'polypeptide(L)'
;MLCKDKITSIFCIIDDILKEINHSEDIRRKVSDSEIITTAFIAATSFYGNHRSAIKFVKQYNLFPNMLEESRFNRRLHNLGNILYELFHLVASFYKEITCEMNYIIDSFPVPICQNIRINDVKL
;
A
#
# COMPACT_ATOMS: atom_id res chain seq x y z
N MET A 1 3.12 -5.88 -14.79
CA MET A 1 4.46 -6.45 -14.49
C MET A 1 5.24 -5.42 -13.69
N LEU A 2 5.75 -5.77 -12.50
CA LEU A 2 6.56 -4.86 -11.67
C LEU A 2 7.93 -4.65 -12.33
N CYS A 3 8.11 -3.54 -13.04
CA CYS A 3 9.44 -3.11 -13.47
C CYS A 3 10.17 -2.45 -12.28
N LYS A 4 11.47 -2.65 -12.16
CA LYS A 4 12.29 -2.03 -11.10
C LYS A 4 12.14 -0.50 -11.12
N ASP A 5 12.13 0.09 -12.30
CA ASP A 5 11.98 1.55 -12.47
C ASP A 5 10.64 2.04 -11.92
N LYS A 6 9.55 1.29 -12.15
CA LYS A 6 8.23 1.63 -11.61
C LYS A 6 8.21 1.61 -10.09
N ILE A 7 8.87 0.62 -9.47
CA ILE A 7 8.97 0.55 -8.00
C ILE A 7 9.78 1.74 -7.48
N THR A 8 10.93 2.03 -8.08
CA THR A 8 11.78 3.17 -7.70
C THR A 8 11.02 4.48 -7.83
N SER A 9 10.28 4.69 -8.93
CA SER A 9 9.47 5.90 -9.11
C SER A 9 8.38 6.03 -8.04
N ILE A 10 7.66 4.94 -7.73
CA ILE A 10 6.64 4.94 -6.66
C ILE A 10 7.29 5.29 -5.32
N PHE A 11 8.44 4.68 -5.01
CA PHE A 11 9.19 4.98 -3.79
C PHE A 11 9.58 6.45 -3.70
N CYS A 12 10.18 7.02 -4.75
CA CYS A 12 10.58 8.42 -4.78
C CYS A 12 9.39 9.36 -4.57
N ILE A 13 8.27 9.12 -5.26
CA ILE A 13 7.05 9.93 -5.09
C ILE A 13 6.55 9.90 -3.65
N ILE A 14 6.47 8.71 -3.04
CA ILE A 14 6.04 8.57 -1.64
C ILE A 14 7.01 9.29 -0.70
N ASP A 15 8.32 9.10 -0.90
CA ASP A 15 9.35 9.66 -0.05
C ASP A 15 9.38 11.19 -0.11
N ASP A 16 9.22 11.77 -1.30
CA ASP A 16 9.15 13.21 -1.50
C ASP A 16 7.89 13.81 -0.85
N ILE A 17 6.73 13.14 -0.99
CA ILE A 17 5.50 13.59 -0.31
C ILE A 17 5.66 13.55 1.21
N LEU A 18 6.26 12.48 1.76
CA LEU A 18 6.50 12.36 3.20
C LEU A 18 7.44 13.44 3.73
N LYS A 19 8.47 13.80 2.95
CA LYS A 19 9.36 14.92 3.28
C LYS A 19 8.62 16.26 3.26
N GLU A 20 7.77 16.49 2.28
CA GLU A 20 7.03 17.75 2.14
C GLU A 20 6.04 17.98 3.29
N ILE A 21 5.38 16.91 3.77
CA ILE A 21 4.51 16.99 4.96
C ILE A 21 5.28 17.04 6.29
N ASN A 22 6.63 17.13 6.24
CA ASN A 22 7.52 17.09 7.40
C ASN A 22 7.29 15.86 8.31
N HIS A 23 7.07 14.69 7.70
CA HIS A 23 6.90 13.45 8.44
C HIS A 23 8.16 13.11 9.22
N SER A 24 8.09 13.17 10.54
CA SER A 24 9.24 12.90 11.40
C SER A 24 9.38 11.41 11.68
N GLU A 25 10.56 10.86 11.43
CA GLU A 25 10.90 9.50 11.79
C GLU A 25 11.92 9.46 12.95
N ASP A 26 11.88 8.40 13.75
CA ASP A 26 12.91 8.15 14.75
C ASP A 26 14.21 7.69 14.06
N ILE A 27 15.31 8.41 14.32
CA ILE A 27 16.66 8.18 13.79
C ILE A 27 17.17 6.75 14.03
N ARG A 28 16.64 6.05 15.05
CA ARG A 28 17.05 4.68 15.39
C ARG A 28 16.41 3.61 14.49
N ARG A 29 15.44 3.98 13.66
CA ARG A 29 14.73 3.04 12.79
C ARG A 29 15.63 2.63 11.62
N LYS A 30 15.65 1.33 11.32
CA LYS A 30 16.41 0.76 10.18
C LYS A 30 15.64 0.74 8.87
N VAL A 31 14.33 0.96 8.94
CA VAL A 31 13.40 0.91 7.81
C VAL A 31 12.57 2.19 7.90
N SER A 32 12.47 2.93 6.79
CA SER A 32 11.69 4.16 6.73
C SER A 32 10.20 3.87 6.51
N ASP A 33 9.35 4.84 6.83
CA ASP A 33 7.92 4.74 6.56
C ASP A 33 7.65 4.76 5.04
N SER A 34 8.49 5.44 4.24
CA SER A 34 8.47 5.39 2.77
C SER A 34 8.63 3.95 2.24
N GLU A 35 9.57 3.17 2.78
CA GLU A 35 9.79 1.76 2.40
C GLU A 35 8.58 0.88 2.78
N ILE A 36 7.96 1.15 3.93
CA ILE A 36 6.78 0.40 4.41
C ILE A 36 5.57 0.66 3.53
N ILE A 37 5.28 1.93 3.23
CA ILE A 37 4.17 2.33 2.36
C ILE A 37 4.39 1.78 0.95
N THR A 38 5.60 1.89 0.41
CA THR A 38 5.93 1.32 -0.92
C THR A 38 5.70 -0.18 -0.94
N THR A 39 6.09 -0.91 0.10
CA THR A 39 5.86 -2.36 0.20
C THR A 39 4.36 -2.69 0.29
N ALA A 40 3.56 -1.86 0.97
CA ALA A 40 2.11 -2.00 0.99
C ALA A 40 1.48 -1.78 -0.40
N PHE A 41 1.96 -0.80 -1.16
CA PHE A 41 1.56 -0.59 -2.56
C PHE A 41 1.93 -1.77 -3.46
N ILE A 42 3.13 -2.34 -3.31
CA ILE A 42 3.55 -3.55 -4.02
C ILE A 42 2.61 -4.72 -3.68
N ALA A 43 2.23 -4.87 -2.41
CA ALA A 43 1.28 -5.89 -1.98
C ALA A 43 -0.09 -5.73 -2.67
N ALA A 44 -0.65 -4.52 -2.66
CA ALA A 44 -1.94 -4.23 -3.27
C ALA A 44 -1.94 -4.46 -4.79
N THR A 45 -0.89 -4.00 -5.47
CA THR A 45 -0.84 -4.00 -6.95
C THR A 45 -0.41 -5.33 -7.57
N SER A 46 0.33 -6.18 -6.85
CA SER A 46 0.97 -7.38 -7.44
C SER A 46 0.84 -8.65 -6.62
N PHE A 47 0.36 -8.57 -5.38
CA PHE A 47 0.18 -9.73 -4.50
C PHE A 47 -1.24 -9.80 -3.92
N TYR A 48 -2.23 -9.16 -4.55
CA TYR A 48 -3.64 -9.18 -4.11
C TYR A 48 -3.83 -8.76 -2.64
N GLY A 49 -3.01 -7.82 -2.16
CA GLY A 49 -3.00 -7.37 -0.77
C GLY A 49 -2.22 -8.27 0.20
N ASN A 50 -1.58 -9.34 -0.27
CA ASN A 50 -0.77 -10.22 0.58
C ASN A 50 0.57 -9.57 0.95
N HIS A 51 0.61 -8.92 2.12
CA HIS A 51 1.80 -8.26 2.65
C HIS A 51 2.97 -9.23 2.87
N ARG A 52 2.71 -10.48 3.28
CA ARG A 52 3.75 -11.48 3.50
C ARG A 52 4.53 -11.78 2.23
N SER A 53 3.82 -11.95 1.11
CA SER A 53 4.43 -12.19 -0.20
C SER A 53 5.23 -10.97 -0.67
N ALA A 54 4.69 -9.77 -0.47
CA ALA A 54 5.39 -8.52 -0.80
C ALA A 54 6.68 -8.32 0.01
N ILE A 55 6.65 -8.60 1.33
CA ILE A 55 7.84 -8.53 2.20
C ILE A 55 8.93 -9.50 1.71
N LYS A 56 8.55 -10.74 1.38
CA LYS A 56 9.49 -11.73 0.83
C LYS A 56 10.09 -11.24 -0.49
N PHE A 57 9.25 -10.69 -1.36
CA PHE A 57 9.67 -10.14 -2.65
C PHE A 57 10.69 -9.01 -2.47
N VAL A 58 10.41 -7.98 -1.67
CA VAL A 58 11.32 -6.83 -1.52
C VAL A 58 12.65 -7.22 -0.87
N LYS A 59 12.66 -8.23 0.00
CA LYS A 59 13.88 -8.82 0.57
C LYS A 59 14.67 -9.61 -0.48
N GLN A 60 14.01 -10.51 -1.21
CA GLN A 60 14.65 -11.40 -2.18
C GLN A 60 15.28 -10.64 -3.35
N TYR A 61 14.62 -9.59 -3.84
CA TYR A 61 15.11 -8.75 -4.94
C TYR A 61 16.03 -7.61 -4.46
N ASN A 62 16.41 -7.61 -3.18
CA ASN A 62 17.31 -6.63 -2.58
C ASN A 62 16.85 -5.17 -2.79
N LEU A 63 15.54 -4.95 -2.81
CA LEU A 63 14.94 -3.61 -2.89
C LEU A 63 15.00 -2.95 -1.52
N PHE A 64 14.50 -3.66 -0.49
CA PHE A 64 14.52 -3.22 0.91
C PHE A 64 15.05 -4.37 1.79
N PRO A 65 16.37 -4.62 1.82
CA PRO A 65 16.94 -5.80 2.47
C PRO A 65 16.68 -5.85 3.98
N ASN A 66 16.58 -4.67 4.62
CA ASN A 66 16.36 -4.56 6.06
C ASN A 66 14.87 -4.61 6.47
N MET A 67 13.96 -4.92 5.53
CA MET A 67 12.52 -4.89 5.74
C MET A 67 12.08 -5.71 6.97
N LEU A 68 11.05 -5.22 7.65
CA LEU A 68 10.54 -5.80 8.89
C LEU A 68 9.93 -7.19 8.67
N GLU A 69 9.80 -7.95 9.76
CA GLU A 69 8.98 -9.17 9.80
C GLU A 69 7.50 -8.82 9.81
N GLU A 70 6.66 -9.73 9.30
CA GLU A 70 5.22 -9.54 9.05
C GLU A 70 4.47 -8.87 10.22
N SER A 71 4.66 -9.37 11.44
CA SER A 71 4.01 -8.80 12.64
C SER A 71 4.44 -7.35 12.93
N ARG A 72 5.72 -7.03 12.75
CA ARG A 72 6.26 -5.67 12.94
C ARG A 72 5.83 -4.74 11.81
N PHE A 73 5.84 -5.25 10.58
CA PHE A 73 5.36 -4.54 9.41
C PHE A 73 3.89 -4.13 9.59
N ASN A 74 3.01 -5.07 9.94
CA ASN A 74 1.58 -4.79 10.13
C ASN A 74 1.32 -3.75 11.23
N ARG A 75 1.99 -3.86 12.39
CA ARG A 75 1.87 -2.84 13.45
C ARG A 75 2.29 -1.46 12.96
N ARG A 76 3.39 -1.39 12.20
CA ARG A 76 3.89 -0.12 11.70
C ARG A 76 2.99 0.46 10.60
N LEU A 77 2.50 -0.38 9.69
CA LEU A 77 1.53 0.00 8.68
C LEU A 77 0.24 0.55 9.30
N HIS A 78 -0.27 -0.08 10.36
CA HIS A 78 -1.43 0.44 11.08
C HIS A 78 -1.19 1.82 11.70
N ASN A 79 -0.01 2.07 12.26
CA ASN A 79 0.33 3.39 12.79
C ASN A 79 0.42 4.46 11.69
N LEU A 80 0.71 4.05 10.44
CA LEU A 80 0.73 4.93 9.27
C LEU A 80 -0.65 5.09 8.62
N GLY A 81 -1.72 4.52 9.19
CA GLY A 81 -3.05 4.52 8.58
C GLY A 81 -3.59 5.92 8.23
N ASN A 82 -3.40 6.90 9.12
CA ASN A 82 -3.82 8.28 8.85
C ASN A 82 -3.01 8.90 7.70
N ILE A 83 -1.69 8.70 7.69
CA ILE A 83 -0.81 9.21 6.63
C ILE A 83 -1.16 8.60 5.28
N LEU A 84 -1.46 7.29 5.25
CA LEU A 84 -1.93 6.62 4.04
C LEU A 84 -3.23 7.21 3.50
N TYR A 85 -4.16 7.57 4.40
CA TYR A 85 -5.41 8.21 4.02
C TYR A 85 -5.19 9.60 3.44
N GLU A 86 -4.32 10.41 4.07
CA GLU A 86 -3.95 11.74 3.56
C GLU A 86 -3.23 11.65 2.21
N LEU A 87 -2.28 10.73 2.08
CA LEU A 87 -1.57 10.46 0.83
C LEU A 87 -2.56 10.11 -0.29
N PHE A 88 -3.55 9.25 0.00
CA PHE A 88 -4.57 8.88 -0.97
C PHE A 88 -5.41 10.08 -1.41
N HIS A 89 -5.82 10.93 -0.47
CA HIS A 89 -6.55 12.16 -0.79
C HIS A 89 -5.75 13.14 -1.62
N LEU A 90 -4.47 13.34 -1.29
CA LEU A 90 -3.57 14.21 -2.05
C LEU A 90 -3.42 13.75 -3.50
N VAL A 91 -3.19 12.45 -3.70
CA VAL A 91 -3.07 11.87 -5.04
C VAL A 91 -4.40 11.97 -5.79
N ALA A 92 -5.51 11.71 -5.11
CA ALA A 92 -6.85 11.80 -5.71
C ALA A 92 -7.22 13.23 -6.09
N SER A 93 -6.89 14.24 -5.27
CA SER A 93 -7.15 15.65 -5.61
C SER A 93 -6.32 16.09 -6.80
N PHE A 94 -5.02 15.73 -6.82
CA PHE A 94 -4.15 16.01 -7.95
C PHE A 94 -4.67 15.36 -9.25
N TYR A 95 -5.14 14.12 -9.17
CA TYR A 95 -5.69 13.43 -10.32
C TYR A 95 -6.98 14.07 -10.84
N LYS A 96 -7.85 14.57 -9.94
CA LYS A 96 -9.07 15.32 -10.31
C LYS A 96 -8.76 16.64 -11.01
N GLU A 97 -7.70 17.33 -10.61
CA GLU A 97 -7.30 18.59 -11.24
C GLU A 97 -6.75 18.38 -12.66
N ILE A 98 -6.00 17.30 -12.87
CA ILE A 98 -5.45 16.96 -14.19
C ILE A 98 -6.55 16.41 -15.11
N THR A 99 -7.44 15.59 -14.57
CA THR A 99 -8.45 14.89 -15.35
C THR A 99 -9.72 15.72 -15.34
N CYS A 100 -9.96 16.51 -16.38
CA CYS A 100 -11.19 17.30 -16.56
C CYS A 100 -12.49 16.46 -16.70
N GLU A 101 -12.45 15.15 -16.44
CA GLU A 101 -13.60 14.26 -16.47
C GLU A 101 -14.20 14.14 -15.07
N MET A 102 -15.52 14.38 -14.98
CA MET A 102 -16.29 14.28 -13.73
C MET A 102 -16.98 12.92 -13.55
N ASN A 103 -16.74 11.97 -14.46
CA ASN A 103 -17.40 10.66 -14.46
C ASN A 103 -16.40 9.58 -14.04
N TYR A 104 -16.65 8.95 -12.89
CA TYR A 104 -15.83 7.85 -12.40
C TYR A 104 -16.69 6.57 -12.32
N ILE A 105 -16.23 5.50 -12.95
CA ILE A 105 -16.83 4.17 -12.81
C ILE A 105 -16.09 3.44 -11.70
N ILE A 106 -16.80 3.10 -10.62
CA ILE A 106 -16.26 2.30 -9.53
C ILE A 106 -16.78 0.87 -9.72
N ASP A 107 -15.92 -0.02 -10.18
CA ASP A 107 -16.22 -1.45 -10.24
C ASP A 107 -15.77 -2.11 -8.93
N SER A 108 -16.72 -2.33 -8.02
CA SER A 108 -16.46 -3.06 -6.79
C SER A 108 -16.73 -4.55 -7.00
N PHE A 109 -15.69 -5.39 -6.89
CA PHE A 109 -15.88 -6.83 -6.88
C PHE A 109 -16.64 -7.25 -5.62
N PRO A 110 -17.73 -8.04 -5.71
CA PRO A 110 -18.48 -8.45 -4.54
C PRO A 110 -17.60 -9.33 -3.64
N VAL A 111 -17.35 -8.87 -2.42
CA VAL A 111 -16.66 -9.68 -1.40
C VAL A 111 -17.73 -10.45 -0.63
N PRO A 112 -17.65 -11.79 -0.53
CA PRO A 112 -18.59 -12.55 0.28
C PRO A 112 -18.43 -12.15 1.74
N ILE A 113 -19.39 -11.38 2.24
CA ILE A 113 -19.40 -10.77 3.58
C ILE A 113 -19.69 -11.81 4.67
N CYS A 114 -20.34 -12.92 4.28
CA CYS A 114 -20.72 -14.02 5.16
C CYS A 114 -20.42 -15.36 4.48
N GLN A 115 -19.68 -16.25 5.16
CA GLN A 115 -19.92 -17.68 4.95
C GLN A 115 -21.28 -18.00 5.58
N ASN A 116 -22.19 -18.62 4.82
CA ASN A 116 -23.44 -19.16 5.35
C ASN A 116 -23.14 -20.39 6.24
N ILE A 117 -22.56 -20.17 7.42
CA ILE A 117 -22.18 -21.24 8.35
C ILE A 117 -23.40 -22.01 8.88
N ARG A 118 -24.62 -21.44 8.76
CA ARG A 118 -25.86 -21.99 9.32
C ARG A 118 -26.99 -22.27 8.31
N ILE A 119 -26.82 -21.98 7.03
CA ILE A 119 -27.86 -22.26 6.02
C ILE A 119 -27.30 -23.32 5.08
N ASN A 120 -27.70 -24.58 5.32
CA ASN A 120 -27.19 -25.73 4.59
C ASN A 120 -27.63 -25.79 3.11
N ASP A 121 -28.58 -24.97 2.68
CA ASP A 121 -29.21 -25.14 1.37
C ASP A 121 -29.49 -23.82 0.66
N VAL A 122 -28.47 -23.21 0.06
CA VAL A 122 -28.67 -22.34 -1.12
C VAL A 122 -27.56 -22.62 -2.12
N LYS A 123 -27.95 -23.07 -3.33
CA LYS A 123 -27.05 -23.15 -4.48
C LYS A 123 -26.80 -21.73 -5.00
N LEU A 124 -25.52 -21.36 -5.13
CA LEU A 124 -25.07 -20.19 -5.88
C LEU A 124 -25.39 -20.35 -7.37
#